data_AF-A0A444V482-F1
#
_entry.id   AF-A0A444V482-F1
#
_cell.length_a   1.000
_cell.length_b   1.000
_cell.length_c   1.000
_cell.angle_alpha   90.00
_cell.angle_beta   90.00
_cell.angle_gamma   90.00
#
_symmetry.space_group_name_H-M   'P 1'
#
loop_
_entity.id
_entity.type
_entity.pdbx_description
1 polymer ?
#
loop_
_entity_poly.entity_id
_entity_poly.type
_entity_poly.pdbx_seq_one_letter_code
_entity_poly.pdbx_strand_id
1 'polypeptide(L)'
;MVVAPVDQRTVDRTCRHLEKLNKLCQNPKLGLRNSPPYLLELVPDSLQHLQLVVEVGKLRREPLWQQEYFCVYLRNLQSKTQQAIRIFKEGKDKITSGVTLQPSCQETPKLPTRVSESS
;
A
#
# COMPACT_ATOMS: atom_id res chain seq x y z
N MET A 1 21.45 -1.51 6.77
CA MET A 1 20.65 -0.45 6.14
C MET A 1 20.31 0.53 7.26
N VAL A 2 20.84 1.76 7.26
CA VAL A 2 20.49 2.74 8.32
C VAL A 2 19.18 3.40 7.93
N VAL A 3 18.09 2.99 8.57
CA VAL A 3 16.78 3.61 8.38
C VAL A 3 16.77 4.89 9.20
N ALA A 4 16.73 6.06 8.56
CA ALA A 4 16.66 7.32 9.30
C ALA A 4 15.41 7.35 10.22
N PRO A 5 15.42 8.12 11.32
CA PRO A 5 14.21 8.31 12.12
C PRO A 5 13.09 8.95 11.30
N VAL A 6 11.84 8.78 11.73
CA VAL A 6 10.69 9.50 11.18
C VAL A 6 10.12 10.42 12.24
N ASP A 7 9.53 11.54 11.82
CA ASP A 7 8.95 12.53 12.75
C ASP A 7 7.43 12.58 12.64
N GLN A 8 6.79 13.23 13.63
CA GLN A 8 5.36 13.53 13.64
C GLN A 8 4.89 14.19 12.33
N ARG A 9 5.70 15.08 11.74
CA ARG A 9 5.37 15.74 10.46
C ARG A 9 5.16 14.75 9.31
N THR A 10 5.90 13.63 9.31
CA THR A 10 5.79 12.57 8.30
C THR A 10 4.50 11.76 8.50
N VAL A 11 4.11 11.55 9.75
CA VAL A 11 2.81 10.94 10.10
C VAL A 11 1.66 11.81 9.62
N ASP A 12 1.65 13.09 9.98
CA ASP A 12 0.59 14.02 9.60
C ASP A 12 0.47 14.10 8.06
N ARG A 13 1.61 14.13 7.37
CA ARG A 13 1.67 14.08 5.91
C ARG A 13 1.06 12.77 5.38
N THR A 14 1.38 11.63 5.98
CA THR A 14 0.87 10.32 5.54
C THR A 14 -0.64 10.20 5.77
N CYS A 15 -1.14 10.65 6.92
CA CYS A 15 -2.58 10.71 7.21
C CYS A 15 -3.33 11.54 6.17
N ARG A 16 -2.85 12.75 5.83
CA ARG A 16 -3.46 13.59 4.79
C ARG A 16 -3.49 12.93 3.41
N HIS A 17 -2.45 12.17 3.06
CA HIS A 17 -2.46 11.41 1.79
C HIS A 17 -3.50 10.28 1.84
N LEU A 18 -3.64 9.55 2.95
CA LEU A 18 -4.65 8.50 3.11
C LEU A 18 -6.07 9.07 3.04
N GLU A 19 -6.35 10.18 3.71
CA GLU A 19 -7.64 10.88 3.61
C GLU A 19 -7.97 11.28 2.16
N LYS A 20 -6.97 11.81 1.44
CA LYS A 20 -7.12 12.16 0.03
C LYS A 20 -7.36 10.93 -0.83
N LEU A 21 -6.65 9.83 -0.57
CA LEU A 21 -6.83 8.58 -1.28
C LEU A 21 -8.23 8.01 -1.04
N ASN A 22 -8.72 8.02 0.21
CA ASN A 22 -10.06 7.56 0.55
C ASN A 22 -11.14 8.33 -0.23
N LYS A 23 -11.05 9.67 -0.27
CA LYS A 23 -11.95 10.51 -1.08
C LYS A 23 -11.90 10.19 -2.58
N LEU A 24 -10.70 9.89 -3.11
CA LEU A 24 -10.56 9.48 -4.50
C LEU A 24 -11.21 8.12 -4.74
N CYS A 25 -11.02 7.15 -3.85
CA CYS A 25 -11.61 5.82 -3.98
C CYS A 25 -13.14 5.85 -3.95
N GLN A 26 -13.75 6.80 -3.23
CA GLN A 26 -15.21 6.96 -3.19
C GLN A 26 -15.81 7.57 -4.47
N ASN A 27 -14.99 7.97 -5.44
CA ASN A 27 -15.48 8.58 -6.67
C ASN A 27 -16.18 7.53 -7.56
N PRO A 28 -17.51 7.63 -7.78
CA PRO A 28 -18.26 6.64 -8.54
C PRO A 28 -17.83 6.54 -10.01
N LYS A 29 -17.16 7.58 -10.54
CA LYS A 29 -16.67 7.62 -11.93
C LYS A 29 -15.45 6.71 -12.16
N LEU A 30 -14.78 6.27 -11.10
CA LEU A 30 -13.61 5.40 -11.22
C LEU A 30 -13.98 3.92 -11.43
N GLY A 31 -15.26 3.56 -11.23
CA GLY A 31 -15.74 2.20 -11.45
C GLY A 31 -14.89 1.15 -10.73
N LEU A 32 -14.37 1.48 -9.53
CA LEU A 32 -13.63 0.55 -8.69
C LEU A 32 -14.57 -0.62 -8.38
N ARG A 33 -14.49 -1.66 -9.22
CA ARG A 33 -15.25 -2.88 -9.01
C ARG A 33 -14.76 -3.47 -7.70
N ASN A 34 -15.71 -3.90 -6.89
CA ASN A 34 -15.58 -4.60 -5.62
C ASN A 34 -14.81 -5.94 -5.78
N SER A 35 -13.60 -5.92 -6.34
CA SER A 35 -12.69 -7.07 -6.31
C SER A 35 -11.96 -7.03 -4.97
N PRO A 36 -11.95 -8.13 -4.21
CA PRO A 36 -11.05 -8.25 -3.07
C PRO A 36 -9.61 -7.95 -3.55
N PRO A 37 -8.86 -7.11 -2.83
CA PRO A 37 -9.18 -6.47 -1.55
C PRO A 37 -9.96 -5.15 -1.69
N TYR A 38 -10.97 -4.92 -0.83
CA TYR A 38 -11.79 -3.71 -0.83
C TYR A 38 -10.98 -2.48 -0.42
N LEU A 39 -10.36 -1.80 -1.40
CA LEU A 39 -9.55 -0.60 -1.17
C LEU A 39 -10.30 0.49 -0.39
N LEU A 40 -11.62 0.58 -0.58
CA LEU A 40 -12.51 1.48 0.16
C LEU A 40 -12.59 1.19 1.66
N GLU A 41 -12.38 -0.05 2.08
CA GLU A 41 -12.37 -0.45 3.49
C GLU A 41 -10.93 -0.43 4.04
N LEU A 42 -9.97 -0.91 3.25
CA LEU A 42 -8.58 -0.99 3.69
C LEU A 42 -7.93 0.37 3.97
N VAL A 43 -8.26 1.40 3.17
CA VAL A 43 -7.67 2.74 3.35
C VAL A 43 -8.12 3.39 4.67
N PRO A 44 -9.43 3.47 5.00
CA PRO A 44 -9.84 3.99 6.31
C PRO A 44 -9.33 3.13 7.47
N ASP A 45 -9.30 1.80 7.33
CA ASP A 45 -8.74 0.92 8.37
C ASP A 45 -7.25 1.19 8.61
N SER A 46 -6.48 1.37 7.55
CA SER A 46 -5.06 1.71 7.63
C SER A 46 -4.82 3.07 8.27
N LEU A 47 -5.70 4.06 8.01
CA LEU A 47 -5.64 5.38 8.64
C LEU A 47 -5.93 5.28 10.14
N GLN A 48 -6.99 4.57 10.52
CA GLN A 48 -7.34 4.34 11.93
C GLN A 48 -6.22 3.61 12.67
N HIS A 49 -5.65 2.57 12.06
CA HIS A 49 -4.57 1.81 12.69
C HIS A 49 -3.29 2.64 12.84
N LEU A 50 -2.95 3.48 11.86
CA LEU A 50 -1.83 4.43 11.99
C LEU A 50 -2.03 5.41 13.15
N GLN A 51 -3.23 5.97 13.30
CA GLN A 51 -3.57 6.87 14.41
C GLN A 51 -3.44 6.15 15.75
N LEU A 52 -3.97 4.93 15.86
CA LEU A 52 -3.88 4.12 17.07
C LEU A 52 -2.42 3.83 17.46
N VAL A 53 -1.59 3.42 16.51
CA VAL A 53 -0.16 3.16 16.76
C VAL A 53 0.56 4.41 17.26
N VAL A 54 0.24 5.58 16.72
CA VAL A 54 0.82 6.86 17.15
C VAL A 54 0.36 7.23 18.56
N GLU A 55 -0.92 7.09 18.88
CA GLU A 55 -1.45 7.35 20.22
C GLU A 55 -0.84 6.41 21.27
N VAL A 56 -0.79 5.11 21.00
CA VAL A 56 -0.14 4.12 21.87
C VAL A 56 1.37 4.42 21.99
N GLY A 57 2.00 4.84 20.90
CA GLY A 57 3.41 5.20 20.88
C GLY A 57 3.78 6.37 21.81
N LYS A 58 2.86 7.33 22.00
CA LYS A 58 3.06 8.45 22.95
C LYS A 58 3.12 7.98 24.41
N LEU A 59 2.51 6.85 24.73
CA LEU A 59 2.48 6.27 26.08
C LEU A 59 3.70 5.38 26.38
N ARG A 60 4.53 5.09 25.38
CA ARG A 60 5.72 4.23 25.55
C ARG A 60 6.90 5.02 26.10
N ARG A 61 7.76 4.34 26.86
CA ARG A 61 9.03 4.92 27.38
C ARG A 61 10.05 5.19 26.27
N GLU A 62 10.00 4.42 25.19
CA GLU A 62 10.93 4.55 24.06
C GLU A 62 10.22 5.27 22.88
N PRO A 63 10.89 6.23 22.23
CA PRO A 63 10.29 6.98 21.13
C PRO A 63 9.94 6.07 19.95
N LEU A 64 8.65 6.02 19.59
CA LEU A 64 8.13 5.33 18.40
C LEU A 64 8.91 5.71 17.12
N TRP A 65 9.37 6.95 17.06
CA TRP A 65 10.17 7.56 15.99
C TRP A 65 11.53 6.90 15.74
N GLN A 66 12.05 6.15 16.72
CA GLN A 66 13.33 5.44 16.63
C GLN A 66 13.14 3.95 16.33
N GLN A 67 11.91 3.45 16.34
CA GLN A 67 11.62 2.06 16.03
C GLN A 67 11.78 1.84 14.52
N GLU A 68 12.77 1.01 14.15
CA GLU A 68 13.15 0.78 12.75
C GLU A 68 11.97 0.32 11.90
N TYR A 69 11.18 -0.64 12.42
CA TYR A 69 10.00 -1.15 11.73
C TYR A 69 8.98 -0.03 11.43
N PHE A 70 8.69 0.83 12.41
CA PHE A 70 7.74 1.92 12.23
C PHE A 70 8.24 2.92 11.17
N CYS A 71 9.53 3.21 11.16
CA CYS A 71 10.14 4.09 10.16
C CYS A 71 10.02 3.53 8.74
N VAL A 72 10.29 2.22 8.57
CA VAL A 72 10.13 1.53 7.27
C VAL A 72 8.67 1.49 6.85
N TYR A 73 7.78 1.10 7.77
CA TYR A 73 6.34 1.04 7.54
C TYR A 73 5.78 2.39 7.09
N LEU A 74 6.07 3.47 7.82
CA LEU A 74 5.52 4.79 7.53
C LEU A 74 5.97 5.31 6.16
N ARG A 75 7.25 5.10 5.79
CA ARG A 75 7.75 5.47 4.46
C ARG A 75 7.11 4.66 3.35
N ASN A 76 6.95 3.35 3.57
CA ASN A 76 6.30 2.47 2.61
C ASN A 76 4.85 2.92 2.39
N LEU A 77 4.11 3.12 3.47
CA LEU A 77 2.73 3.59 3.45
C LEU A 77 2.60 4.93 2.71
N GLN A 78 3.48 5.89 3.03
CA GLN A 78 3.49 7.18 2.34
C GLN A 78 3.76 7.03 0.83
N SER A 79 4.77 6.24 0.45
CA SER A 79 5.15 6.02 -0.95
C SER A 79 4.01 5.35 -1.75
N LYS A 80 3.42 4.29 -1.21
CA LYS A 80 2.32 3.56 -1.84
C LYS A 80 1.05 4.40 -1.95
N THR A 81 0.74 5.20 -0.92
CA THR A 81 -0.40 6.12 -0.97
C THR A 81 -0.21 7.21 -2.03
N GLN A 82 0.99 7.77 -2.15
CA GLN A 82 1.31 8.74 -3.21
C GLN A 82 1.23 8.13 -4.60
N GLN A 83 1.73 6.91 -4.79
CA GLN A 83 1.64 6.18 -6.05
C GLN A 83 0.17 5.95 -6.44
N ALA A 84 -0.67 5.49 -5.49
CA ALA A 84 -2.09 5.31 -5.72
C ALA A 84 -2.79 6.62 -6.10
N ILE A 85 -2.52 7.73 -5.40
CA ILE A 85 -3.06 9.04 -5.74
C ILE A 85 -2.67 9.47 -7.15
N ARG A 86 -1.42 9.23 -7.59
CA ARG A 86 -0.97 9.54 -8.96
C ARG A 86 -1.74 8.71 -9.97
N ILE A 87 -1.87 7.40 -9.76
CA ILE A 87 -2.66 6.51 -10.62
C ILE A 87 -4.10 7.02 -10.73
N PHE A 88 -4.75 7.39 -9.64
CA PHE A 88 -6.12 7.91 -9.67
C PHE A 88 -6.27 9.25 -10.41
N LYS A 89 -5.22 10.07 -10.44
CA LYS A 89 -5.22 11.37 -11.14
C LYS A 89 -4.90 11.22 -12.62
N GLU A 90 -3.90 10.40 -12.96
CA GLU A 90 -3.40 10.17 -14.32
C GLU A 90 -4.28 9.18 -15.08
N GLY A 91 -4.87 8.20 -14.37
CA GLY A 91 -5.68 7.13 -14.93
C GLY A 91 -7.12 7.51 -15.26
N LYS A 92 -7.47 8.79 -15.24
CA LYS A 92 -8.78 9.32 -15.64
C LYS A 92 -9.19 8.92 -17.07
N ASP A 93 -8.23 8.50 -17.89
CA ASP A 93 -8.44 8.00 -19.26
C ASP A 93 -8.09 6.50 -19.46
N LYS A 94 -7.54 5.78 -18.45
CA LYS A 94 -6.97 4.42 -18.64
C LYS A 94 -7.38 3.37 -17.60
N ILE A 95 -7.94 3.75 -16.45
CA ILE A 95 -8.33 2.77 -15.40
C ILE A 95 -9.57 1.96 -15.81
N THR A 96 -10.40 2.51 -16.70
CA THR A 96 -11.63 1.87 -17.21
C THR A 96 -11.38 0.68 -18.13
N SER A 97 -10.14 0.48 -18.63
CA SER A 97 -9.77 -0.62 -19.52
C SER A 97 -8.81 -1.59 -18.83
N GLY A 98 -9.33 -2.34 -17.86
CA GLY A 98 -8.85 -3.68 -17.48
C GLY A 98 -7.33 -3.91 -17.54
N VAL A 99 -6.52 -3.07 -16.88
CA VAL A 99 -5.11 -3.42 -16.68
C VAL A 99 -5.07 -4.47 -15.59
N THR A 100 -5.00 -5.73 -16.02
CA THR A 100 -4.50 -6.84 -15.21
C THR A 100 -3.14 -6.41 -14.65
N LEU A 101 -3.13 -5.94 -13.41
CA LEU A 101 -1.93 -5.93 -12.60
C LEU A 101 -1.52 -7.39 -12.50
N GLN A 102 -0.55 -7.81 -13.31
CA GLN A 102 0.09 -9.09 -13.12
C GLN A 102 0.62 -9.09 -11.68
N PRO A 103 0.20 -10.02 -10.81
CA PRO A 103 1.03 -10.36 -9.69
C PRO A 103 2.31 -10.94 -10.27
N SER A 104 3.46 -10.36 -9.92
CA SER A 104 4.73 -11.05 -10.10
C SER A 104 4.76 -12.24 -9.14
N CYS A 105 4.03 -13.30 -9.50
CA CYS A 105 4.22 -14.61 -8.93
C CYS A 105 5.57 -15.10 -9.44
N GLN A 106 6.58 -15.03 -8.58
CA GLN A 106 7.86 -15.67 -8.83
C GLN A 106 7.61 -17.15 -9.13
N GLU A 107 8.27 -17.60 -10.19
CA GLU A 107 8.15 -18.89 -10.85
C GLU A 107 8.19 -20.07 -9.87
N THR A 108 7.23 -20.98 -10.00
CA THR A 108 7.39 -22.35 -9.52
C THR A 108 8.35 -23.07 -10.47
N PRO A 109 9.39 -23.77 -9.98
CA PRO A 109 10.26 -24.55 -10.85
C PRO A 109 9.48 -25.71 -11.48
N LYS A 110 9.35 -25.74 -12.80
CA LYS A 110 8.85 -26.90 -13.54
C LYS A 110 9.87 -28.03 -13.44
N LEU A 111 9.44 -29.17 -12.92
CA LEU A 111 10.16 -30.44 -12.96
C LEU A 111 10.30 -30.88 -14.43
N PRO A 112 11.49 -31.32 -14.91
CA PRO A 112 11.64 -31.71 -16.31
C PRO A 112 10.98 -33.07 -16.56
N THR A 113 10.00 -33.08 -17.47
CA THR A 113 9.44 -34.28 -18.06
C THR A 113 10.49 -34.92 -18.96
N ARG A 114 11.03 -36.07 -18.56
CA ARG A 114 11.91 -36.89 -19.39
C ARG A 114 11.05 -37.59 -20.44
N VAL A 115 11.07 -37.09 -21.67
CA VAL A 115 10.64 -37.84 -22.86
C VAL A 115 11.89 -38.46 -23.47
N SER A 116 11.93 -39.77 -23.52
CA SER A 116 12.83 -40.51 -24.41
C SER A 116 12.12 -41.82 -24.76
N GLU A 117 11.39 -41.78 -25.88
CA GLU A 117 11.14 -42.95 -26.72
C GLU A 117 12.48 -43.63 -27.03
N SER A 118 12.50 -44.96 -26.98
CA SER A 118 13.51 -45.77 -27.67
C SER A 118 12.82 -47.06 -28.08
N SER A 119 12.73 -47.24 -29.40
CA SER A 119 12.44 -48.50 -30.08
C SER A 119 13.51 -49.55 -29.80
#